data_AF-A0A925F5J3-F1
#
_entry.id   AF-A0A925F5J3-F1
#
_cell.length_a   1.000
_cell.length_b   1.000
_cell.length_c   1.000
_cell.angle_alpha   90.00
_cell.angle_beta   90.00
_cell.angle_gamma   90.00
#
_symmetry.space_group_name_H-M   'P 1'
#
loop_
_entity.id
_entity.type
_entity.pdbx_description
1 polymer ?
#
loop_
_entity_poly.entity_id
_entity_poly.type
_entity_poly.pdbx_seq_one_letter_code
_entity_poly.pdbx_strand_id
1 'polypeptide(L)'
;MAHKKGVGSSRNGRESHSKRLGVKLFGGQLAIPGNIIVRQRGTPHNPGRNVGIGKDHTLFALTTGVIEFTKGFKGRSFVHVNPLTDSDLVDAPSAPALGEPVVAKAAKKPVASAPPVVEAPIATKAVETAEAPVAETPVAEAPAAAPKKAAPAADDLELIEGIGPKIAGLLTEAGISTFAQLAETSVEKIQEILDAAGSNYAIANPATWPKQSALAAAGKMDELKTLQDELTAGRE
;
A
#
# COMPACT_ATOMS: atom_id res chain seq x y z
N MET A 1 19.85 17.40 70.26
CA MET A 1 20.01 16.70 68.96
C MET A 1 19.94 17.72 67.83
N ALA A 2 20.63 17.51 66.72
CA ALA A 2 20.76 18.51 65.65
C ALA A 2 19.54 18.50 64.70
N HIS A 3 18.88 19.66 64.55
CA HIS A 3 17.73 19.78 63.63
C HIS A 3 18.21 20.08 62.20
N LYS A 4 18.39 19.05 61.37
CA LYS A 4 18.64 19.24 59.93
C LYS A 4 17.36 19.81 59.29
N LYS A 5 17.38 21.07 58.84
CA LYS A 5 16.41 21.56 57.84
C LYS A 5 16.72 20.91 56.50
N GLY A 6 16.26 19.67 56.33
CA GLY A 6 16.48 18.86 55.14
C GLY A 6 15.15 18.39 54.56
N VAL A 7 14.70 19.06 53.51
CA VAL A 7 13.98 18.53 52.35
C VAL A 7 13.94 19.71 51.36
N GLY A 8 14.67 19.59 50.25
CA GLY A 8 14.54 20.53 49.15
C GLY A 8 13.28 20.21 48.35
N SER A 9 12.62 21.22 47.78
CA SER A 9 11.50 20.99 46.88
C SER A 9 11.99 20.30 45.61
N SER A 10 11.77 18.98 45.51
CA SER A 10 12.03 18.20 44.31
C SER A 10 11.04 18.62 43.22
N ARG A 11 11.51 19.40 42.24
CA ARG A 11 10.68 19.85 41.11
C ARG A 11 10.33 18.65 40.22
N ASN A 12 9.18 18.05 40.45
CA ASN A 12 8.62 16.95 39.64
C ASN A 12 8.08 17.44 38.28
N GLY A 13 8.91 18.15 37.52
CA GLY A 13 8.58 18.73 36.21
C GLY A 13 8.83 17.78 35.03
N ARG A 14 8.48 16.49 35.17
CA ARG A 14 8.65 15.48 34.11
C ARG A 14 7.31 15.18 33.47
N GLU A 15 7.09 15.67 32.26
CA GLU A 15 5.91 15.38 31.43
C GLU A 15 6.35 14.71 30.11
N SER A 16 5.40 14.06 29.44
CA SER A 16 5.58 13.35 28.18
C SER A 16 4.74 13.98 27.05
N HIS A 17 5.25 13.99 25.82
CA HIS A 17 4.46 14.45 24.67
C HIS A 17 3.15 13.65 24.52
N SER A 18 2.04 14.32 24.20
CA SER A 18 0.74 13.67 23.98
C SER A 18 0.83 12.56 22.94
N LYS A 19 0.26 11.38 23.27
CA LYS A 19 0.27 10.19 22.40
C LYS A 19 -0.91 10.14 21.40
N ARG A 20 -1.69 11.23 21.28
CA ARG A 20 -2.78 11.41 20.30
C ARG A 20 -3.80 10.25 20.26
N LEU A 21 -4.08 9.65 21.43
CA LEU A 21 -5.02 8.55 21.64
C LEU A 21 -6.49 8.98 21.43
N GLY A 22 -7.42 8.09 21.73
CA GLY A 22 -8.86 8.28 21.60
C GLY A 22 -9.41 7.86 20.24
N VAL A 23 -10.73 8.03 20.10
CA VAL A 23 -11.50 7.82 18.86
C VAL A 23 -10.95 8.71 17.72
N LYS A 24 -11.11 8.24 16.47
CA LYS A 24 -10.67 8.90 15.23
C LYS A 24 -11.80 8.98 14.22
N LEU A 25 -12.63 7.94 14.14
CA LEU A 25 -13.91 7.93 13.43
C LEU A 25 -15.03 7.56 14.43
N PHE A 26 -16.13 8.30 14.38
CA PHE A 26 -17.27 8.19 15.28
C PHE A 26 -18.39 7.33 14.69
N GLY A 27 -19.38 6.96 15.50
CA GLY A 27 -20.57 6.25 15.03
C GLY A 27 -21.32 7.08 13.97
N GLY A 28 -21.86 6.41 12.94
CA GLY A 28 -22.51 7.05 11.81
C GLY A 28 -21.56 7.61 10.73
N GLN A 29 -20.24 7.53 10.92
CA GLN A 29 -19.26 7.92 9.91
C GLN A 29 -18.88 6.74 9.00
N LEU A 30 -18.62 7.05 7.73
CA LEU A 30 -18.13 6.07 6.75
C LEU A 30 -16.65 5.75 6.99
N ALA A 31 -16.32 4.47 6.94
CA ALA A 31 -14.99 3.92 7.00
C ALA A 31 -14.64 3.18 5.70
N ILE A 32 -13.35 3.17 5.39
CA ILE A 32 -12.70 2.46 4.29
C ILE A 32 -11.76 1.42 4.94
N PRO A 33 -11.50 0.24 4.33
CA PRO A 33 -10.55 -0.74 4.86
C PRO A 33 -9.21 -0.10 5.26
N GLY A 34 -8.68 -0.50 6.41
CA GLY A 34 -7.46 0.07 7.00
C GLY A 34 -7.66 1.36 7.80
N ASN A 35 -8.79 2.05 7.71
CA ASN A 35 -9.04 3.26 8.51
C ASN A 35 -9.00 2.95 10.02
N ILE A 36 -8.17 3.70 10.75
CA ILE A 36 -8.12 3.63 12.22
C ILE A 36 -9.39 4.24 12.81
N ILE A 37 -10.11 3.47 13.62
CA ILE A 37 -11.34 3.91 14.30
C ILE A 37 -11.01 4.43 15.70
N VAL A 38 -10.16 3.73 16.47
CA VAL A 38 -9.81 4.09 17.86
C VAL A 38 -8.34 3.75 18.15
N ARG A 39 -7.56 4.71 18.68
CA ARG A 39 -6.24 4.45 19.27
C ARG A 39 -6.34 4.43 20.79
N GLN A 40 -6.07 3.30 21.43
CA GLN A 40 -6.37 3.08 22.85
C GLN A 40 -5.19 2.48 23.64
N ARG A 41 -5.39 2.25 24.93
CA ARG A 41 -4.46 1.54 25.83
C ARG A 41 -5.26 0.53 26.63
N GLY A 42 -4.89 -0.74 26.53
CA GLY A 42 -5.84 -1.83 26.76
C GLY A 42 -7.01 -1.78 25.77
N THR A 43 -8.12 -2.46 26.09
CA THR A 43 -9.31 -2.59 25.24
C THR A 43 -10.58 -2.01 25.89
N PRO A 44 -10.65 -0.70 26.18
CA PRO A 44 -11.91 -0.06 26.60
C PRO A 44 -12.99 -0.18 25.51
N HIS A 45 -12.59 -0.14 24.24
CA HIS A 45 -13.38 -0.60 23.10
C HIS A 45 -12.84 -1.93 22.59
N ASN A 46 -13.73 -2.85 22.24
CA ASN A 46 -13.42 -4.19 21.77
C ASN A 46 -13.77 -4.31 20.27
N PRO A 47 -13.02 -5.11 19.48
CA PRO A 47 -13.39 -5.37 18.10
C PRO A 47 -14.73 -6.11 18.03
N GLY A 48 -15.59 -5.70 17.11
CA GLY A 48 -16.87 -6.32 16.79
C GLY A 48 -16.85 -6.92 15.38
N ARG A 49 -17.91 -6.67 14.61
CA ARG A 49 -18.01 -7.12 13.21
C ARG A 49 -17.16 -6.21 12.32
N ASN A 50 -16.40 -6.80 11.38
CA ASN A 50 -15.60 -6.08 10.37
C ASN A 50 -14.56 -5.09 10.94
N VAL A 51 -14.08 -5.33 12.17
CA VAL A 51 -13.08 -4.50 12.85
C VAL A 51 -11.91 -5.36 13.32
N GLY A 52 -10.70 -5.03 12.85
CA GLY A 52 -9.45 -5.64 13.29
C GLY A 52 -8.87 -4.96 14.53
N ILE A 53 -7.97 -5.66 15.23
CA ILE A 53 -7.21 -5.15 16.38
C ILE A 53 -5.71 -5.29 16.16
N GLY A 54 -4.97 -4.18 16.29
CA GLY A 54 -3.51 -4.14 16.15
C GLY A 54 -2.77 -4.42 17.45
N LYS A 55 -1.44 -4.59 17.36
CA LYS A 55 -0.54 -4.92 18.50
C LYS A 55 -0.60 -3.92 19.68
N ASP A 56 -0.92 -2.64 19.44
CA ASP A 56 -1.11 -1.64 20.51
C ASP A 56 -2.57 -1.47 20.95
N HIS A 57 -3.43 -2.43 20.59
CA HIS A 57 -4.90 -2.44 20.74
C HIS A 57 -5.65 -1.40 19.91
N THR A 58 -5.00 -0.73 18.96
CA THR A 58 -5.68 0.14 17.97
C THR A 58 -6.71 -0.67 17.17
N LEU A 59 -7.93 -0.14 17.05
CA LEU A 59 -9.01 -0.72 16.24
C LEU A 59 -9.05 -0.09 14.85
N PHE A 60 -9.22 -0.91 13.81
CA PHE A 60 -9.26 -0.48 12.41
C PHE A 60 -10.34 -1.22 11.61
N ALA A 61 -10.89 -0.59 10.57
CA ALA A 61 -11.91 -1.18 9.71
C ALA A 61 -11.31 -2.24 8.77
N LEU A 62 -12.05 -3.32 8.52
CA LEU A 62 -11.70 -4.38 7.55
C LEU A 62 -12.48 -4.26 6.24
N THR A 63 -13.70 -3.71 6.28
CA THR A 63 -14.56 -3.49 5.11
C THR A 63 -14.91 -2.01 4.97
N THR A 64 -15.35 -1.60 3.78
CA THR A 64 -16.06 -0.32 3.62
C THR A 64 -17.39 -0.40 4.37
N GLY A 65 -17.84 0.71 4.98
CA GLY A 65 -19.14 0.73 5.66
C GLY A 65 -19.29 1.82 6.70
N VAL A 66 -20.41 1.81 7.43
CA VAL A 66 -20.72 2.78 8.49
C VAL A 66 -20.34 2.22 9.86
N ILE A 67 -19.66 3.02 10.67
CA ILE A 67 -19.24 2.61 12.02
C ILE A 67 -20.42 2.66 13.00
N GLU A 68 -20.54 1.62 13.84
CA GLU A 68 -21.49 1.55 14.95
C GLU A 68 -20.75 1.25 16.27
N PHE A 69 -21.08 1.97 17.34
CA PHE A 69 -20.57 1.74 18.69
C PHE A 69 -21.68 1.16 19.57
N THR A 70 -21.53 -0.08 20.01
CA THR A 70 -22.53 -0.79 20.82
C THR A 70 -22.03 -1.03 22.25
N LYS A 71 -22.95 -1.29 23.18
CA LYS A 71 -22.62 -1.76 24.54
C LYS A 71 -23.16 -3.17 24.73
N GLY A 72 -22.23 -4.12 24.91
CA GLY A 72 -22.54 -5.52 25.19
C GLY A 72 -22.67 -5.82 26.69
N PHE A 73 -22.71 -7.12 27.00
CA PHE A 73 -22.86 -7.63 28.35
C PHE A 73 -21.79 -7.08 29.33
N LYS A 74 -22.21 -6.82 30.57
CA LYS A 74 -21.42 -6.14 31.61
C LYS A 74 -20.87 -4.75 31.19
N GLY A 75 -21.54 -4.08 30.25
CA GLY A 75 -21.21 -2.70 29.85
C GLY A 75 -19.96 -2.56 28.99
N ARG A 76 -19.39 -3.66 28.48
CA ARG A 76 -18.23 -3.62 27.56
C ARG A 76 -18.63 -2.95 26.24
N SER A 77 -17.86 -1.97 25.79
CA SER A 77 -18.08 -1.31 24.50
C SER A 77 -17.48 -2.12 23.36
N PHE A 78 -18.23 -2.26 22.25
CA PHE A 78 -17.78 -2.89 21.01
C PHE A 78 -17.89 -1.91 19.83
N VAL A 79 -17.10 -2.15 18.80
CA VAL A 79 -17.07 -1.33 17.57
C VAL A 79 -17.31 -2.24 16.37
N HIS A 80 -18.30 -1.90 15.56
CA HIS A 80 -18.68 -2.64 14.37
C HIS A 80 -18.55 -1.73 13.15
N VAL A 81 -18.29 -2.31 11.98
CA VAL A 81 -18.51 -1.63 10.68
C VAL A 81 -19.60 -2.40 9.96
N ASN A 82 -20.77 -1.78 9.84
CA ASN A 82 -21.88 -2.32 9.07
C ASN A 82 -21.57 -2.02 7.60
N PRO A 83 -21.39 -3.04 6.75
CA PRO A 83 -20.96 -2.82 5.37
C PRO A 83 -22.02 -2.00 4.63
N LEU A 84 -21.59 -0.98 3.90
CA LEU A 84 -22.44 -0.28 2.96
C LEU A 84 -22.37 -1.09 1.66
N THR A 85 -23.50 -1.58 1.18
CA THR A 85 -23.57 -2.39 -0.04
C THR A 85 -23.48 -1.50 -1.27
N ASP A 86 -22.82 -1.96 -2.34
CA ASP A 86 -22.64 -1.13 -3.55
C ASP A 86 -23.98 -0.74 -4.20
N SER A 87 -25.06 -1.50 -3.94
CA SER A 87 -26.44 -1.13 -4.28
C SER A 87 -26.91 0.20 -3.68
N ASP A 88 -26.37 0.61 -2.53
CA ASP A 88 -26.70 1.88 -1.86
C ASP A 88 -25.87 3.05 -2.44
N LEU A 89 -24.86 2.76 -3.26
CA LEU A 89 -24.02 3.76 -3.93
C LEU A 89 -24.51 4.08 -5.36
N VAL A 90 -25.40 3.26 -5.95
CA VAL A 90 -25.90 3.49 -7.32
C VAL A 90 -26.93 4.63 -7.41
N ASP A 91 -27.59 4.96 -6.30
CA ASP A 91 -28.61 6.04 -6.22
C ASP A 91 -28.04 7.35 -5.67
N ALA A 92 -26.72 7.51 -5.66
CA ALA A 92 -26.08 8.81 -5.52
C ALA A 92 -26.17 9.55 -6.87
N PRO A 93 -27.05 10.55 -7.04
CA PRO A 93 -27.19 11.24 -8.33
C PRO A 93 -25.87 11.91 -8.71
N SER A 94 -25.42 11.65 -9.94
CA SER A 94 -24.18 12.21 -10.50
C SER A 94 -24.12 13.71 -10.25
N ALA A 95 -23.09 14.16 -9.52
CA ALA A 95 -22.95 15.55 -9.13
C ALA A 95 -22.88 16.44 -10.40
N PRO A 96 -23.84 17.36 -10.60
CA PRO A 96 -23.81 18.24 -11.76
C PRO A 96 -22.58 19.15 -11.68
N ALA A 97 -21.94 19.36 -12.82
CA ALA A 97 -20.77 20.23 -12.91
C ALA A 97 -21.10 21.71 -12.57
N LEU A 98 -20.05 22.45 -12.21
CA LEU A 98 -20.08 23.82 -11.69
C LEU A 98 -20.98 24.78 -12.49
N GLY A 99 -21.83 25.55 -11.79
CA GLY A 99 -22.66 26.61 -12.35
C GLY A 99 -22.95 27.75 -11.35
N GLU A 100 -22.28 28.88 -11.56
CA GLU A 100 -22.56 30.27 -11.15
C GLU A 100 -23.13 30.64 -9.75
N PRO A 101 -22.50 31.60 -9.01
CA PRO A 101 -22.97 32.04 -7.69
C PRO A 101 -23.92 33.27 -7.72
N VAL A 102 -25.16 33.13 -7.24
CA VAL A 102 -26.14 34.25 -7.16
C VAL A 102 -26.70 34.54 -5.75
N VAL A 103 -26.01 35.48 -5.08
CA VAL A 103 -26.52 36.55 -4.20
C VAL A 103 -27.80 36.36 -3.32
N ALA A 104 -27.62 36.14 -2.01
CA ALA A 104 -28.37 36.83 -0.93
C ALA A 104 -27.75 36.60 0.47
N LYS A 105 -27.95 37.42 1.52
CA LYS A 105 -27.59 38.85 1.71
C LYS A 105 -27.72 39.20 3.22
N ALA A 106 -26.60 39.59 3.86
CA ALA A 106 -26.50 40.18 5.22
C ALA A 106 -26.85 39.22 6.42
N ALA A 107 -26.37 39.46 7.66
CA ALA A 107 -25.75 40.68 8.21
C ALA A 107 -24.60 40.42 9.25
N LYS A 108 -23.69 41.42 9.38
CA LYS A 108 -22.84 41.79 10.55
C LYS A 108 -22.21 40.64 11.40
N LYS A 109 -20.89 40.34 11.40
CA LYS A 109 -19.65 41.20 11.48
C LYS A 109 -19.69 42.20 12.67
N PRO A 110 -18.57 42.52 13.38
CA PRO A 110 -17.22 42.74 12.80
C PRO A 110 -15.96 42.38 13.65
N VAL A 111 -14.77 42.64 13.05
CA VAL A 111 -13.37 42.75 13.59
C VAL A 111 -12.76 41.58 14.39
N ALA A 112 -11.44 41.32 14.36
CA ALA A 112 -10.24 41.90 13.69
C ALA A 112 -9.13 40.81 13.62
N SER A 113 -8.00 40.90 12.89
CA SER A 113 -7.58 41.70 11.71
C SER A 113 -6.45 40.92 10.99
N ALA A 114 -6.26 41.15 9.69
CA ALA A 114 -5.09 40.76 8.89
C ALA A 114 -4.48 42.05 8.27
N PRO A 115 -3.62 42.07 7.23
CA PRO A 115 -2.85 41.03 6.52
C PRO A 115 -1.36 41.49 6.39
N PRO A 116 -0.60 41.33 5.27
CA PRO A 116 -0.48 40.25 4.27
C PRO A 116 0.85 39.47 4.54
N VAL A 117 1.71 38.94 3.65
CA VAL A 117 1.94 38.80 2.17
C VAL A 117 2.73 37.45 1.99
N VAL A 118 3.19 36.91 0.84
CA VAL A 118 3.39 37.33 -0.57
C VAL A 118 2.88 36.24 -1.53
N GLU A 119 2.92 36.49 -2.85
CA GLU A 119 2.65 35.53 -3.94
C GLU A 119 3.90 35.31 -4.82
N ALA A 120 3.96 34.19 -5.56
CA ALA A 120 4.65 34.04 -6.85
C ALA A 120 4.04 32.87 -7.66
N PRO A 121 3.99 32.88 -9.01
CA PRO A 121 2.97 32.12 -9.75
C PRO A 121 3.45 31.11 -10.83
N ILE A 122 2.55 30.14 -11.10
CA ILE A 122 2.09 29.62 -12.41
C ILE A 122 2.97 29.89 -13.66
N ALA A 123 3.38 28.84 -14.40
CA ALA A 123 3.08 28.67 -15.85
C ALA A 123 3.64 27.39 -16.54
N THR A 124 2.80 26.86 -17.42
CA THR A 124 2.98 25.96 -18.60
C THR A 124 4.32 26.09 -19.37
N LYS A 125 4.75 25.12 -20.22
CA LYS A 125 4.04 24.65 -21.44
C LYS A 125 4.74 23.43 -22.12
N ALA A 126 4.00 22.67 -22.94
CA ALA A 126 4.50 21.61 -23.82
C ALA A 126 4.51 22.04 -25.31
N VAL A 127 5.34 21.38 -26.15
CA VAL A 127 5.39 21.53 -27.62
C VAL A 127 5.75 20.17 -28.27
N GLU A 128 5.40 20.02 -29.54
CA GLU A 128 5.41 18.83 -30.42
C GLU A 128 6.42 19.07 -31.59
N THR A 129 6.73 18.26 -32.62
CA THR A 129 6.16 17.06 -33.28
C THR A 129 7.29 16.33 -34.06
N ALA A 130 6.97 15.24 -34.78
CA ALA A 130 7.66 14.72 -35.99
C ALA A 130 8.98 13.92 -35.82
N GLU A 131 9.36 12.97 -36.70
CA GLU A 131 8.64 12.14 -37.69
C GLU A 131 9.53 10.94 -38.09
N ALA A 132 8.99 9.92 -38.78
CA ALA A 132 9.71 8.74 -39.26
C ALA A 132 10.18 8.86 -40.73
N PRO A 133 11.06 7.95 -41.19
CA PRO A 133 10.90 7.40 -42.55
C PRO A 133 10.91 5.85 -42.57
N VAL A 134 10.74 5.27 -43.77
CA VAL A 134 10.25 3.89 -44.00
C VAL A 134 11.12 3.14 -45.04
N ALA A 135 10.94 1.81 -45.12
CA ALA A 135 11.46 0.85 -46.12
C ALA A 135 12.91 0.34 -45.86
N GLU A 136 13.30 -0.86 -46.31
CA GLU A 136 12.62 -1.89 -47.12
C GLU A 136 13.05 -3.32 -46.68
N THR A 137 12.45 -4.39 -47.24
CA THR A 137 12.84 -5.80 -46.97
C THR A 137 13.51 -6.44 -48.19
N PRO A 138 14.39 -7.43 -47.97
CA PRO A 138 14.10 -8.73 -48.59
C PRO A 138 14.51 -9.99 -47.77
N VAL A 139 13.55 -10.90 -47.64
CA VAL A 139 13.63 -12.35 -47.98
C VAL A 139 14.84 -13.21 -47.54
N ALA A 140 14.48 -14.25 -46.76
CA ALA A 140 15.01 -15.64 -46.70
C ALA A 140 16.07 -16.08 -45.66
N GLU A 141 15.87 -17.36 -45.30
CA GLU A 141 16.78 -18.39 -44.78
C GLU A 141 17.31 -18.29 -43.34
N ALA A 142 16.95 -19.30 -42.54
CA ALA A 142 17.56 -19.65 -41.26
C ALA A 142 18.56 -20.81 -41.52
N PRO A 143 19.71 -20.88 -40.83
CA PRO A 143 19.66 -21.29 -39.42
C PRO A 143 20.70 -20.64 -38.47
N ALA A 144 20.44 -20.84 -37.17
CA ALA A 144 21.43 -20.95 -36.09
C ALA A 144 22.54 -19.88 -35.95
N ALA A 145 22.20 -18.75 -35.31
CA ALA A 145 23.15 -17.98 -34.51
C ALA A 145 22.43 -17.39 -33.28
N ALA A 146 23.02 -17.51 -32.09
CA ALA A 146 22.45 -16.95 -30.87
C ALA A 146 22.69 -15.43 -30.80
N PRO A 147 21.63 -14.59 -30.81
CA PRO A 147 21.81 -13.15 -30.71
C PRO A 147 22.12 -12.75 -29.26
N LYS A 148 23.33 -12.23 -29.01
CA LYS A 148 23.61 -11.44 -27.80
C LYS A 148 22.75 -10.17 -27.85
N LYS A 149 21.53 -10.23 -27.30
CA LYS A 149 20.61 -9.10 -27.26
C LYS A 149 21.11 -8.06 -26.27
N ALA A 150 20.83 -6.78 -26.54
CA ALA A 150 21.31 -5.66 -25.72
C ALA A 150 20.85 -5.78 -24.26
N ALA A 151 21.61 -5.18 -23.35
CA ALA A 151 21.31 -5.18 -21.91
C ALA A 151 19.86 -4.71 -21.67
N PRO A 152 18.98 -5.57 -21.15
CA PRO A 152 17.57 -5.24 -20.97
C PRO A 152 17.38 -4.21 -19.85
N ALA A 153 16.27 -3.49 -19.90
CA ALA A 153 15.75 -2.79 -18.73
C ALA A 153 15.41 -3.82 -17.63
N ALA A 154 15.40 -3.41 -16.37
CA ALA A 154 15.00 -4.32 -15.30
C ALA A 154 13.50 -4.68 -15.43
N ASP A 155 13.20 -5.98 -15.34
CA ASP A 155 11.82 -6.48 -15.37
C ASP A 155 11.21 -6.45 -13.97
N ASP A 156 9.88 -6.41 -13.89
CA ASP A 156 9.15 -6.52 -12.63
C ASP A 156 9.03 -7.98 -12.18
N LEU A 157 10.02 -8.42 -11.40
CA LEU A 157 10.08 -9.79 -10.85
C LEU A 157 8.91 -10.12 -9.90
N GLU A 158 8.13 -9.13 -9.42
CA GLU A 158 6.96 -9.37 -8.56
C GLU A 158 5.77 -9.99 -9.33
N LEU A 159 5.84 -10.08 -10.66
CA LEU A 159 4.86 -10.79 -11.50
C LEU A 159 4.96 -12.33 -11.41
N ILE A 160 5.95 -12.87 -10.69
CA ILE A 160 6.16 -14.31 -10.49
C ILE A 160 5.64 -14.73 -9.11
N GLU A 161 4.80 -15.76 -9.09
CA GLU A 161 4.17 -16.24 -7.87
C GLU A 161 5.22 -16.75 -6.87
N GLY A 162 5.18 -16.20 -5.65
CA GLY A 162 6.15 -16.47 -4.59
C GLY A 162 7.31 -15.46 -4.52
N ILE A 163 7.54 -14.64 -5.55
CA ILE A 163 8.52 -13.55 -5.52
C ILE A 163 7.84 -12.27 -5.03
N GLY A 164 7.91 -12.00 -3.73
CA GLY A 164 7.52 -10.70 -3.17
C GLY A 164 8.63 -9.65 -3.25
N PRO A 165 8.35 -8.36 -2.96
CA PRO A 165 9.31 -7.25 -3.10
C PRO A 165 10.69 -7.45 -2.46
N LYS A 166 10.76 -8.18 -1.34
CA LYS A 166 12.04 -8.49 -0.68
C LYS A 166 12.88 -9.51 -1.45
N ILE A 167 12.24 -10.47 -2.11
CA ILE A 167 12.88 -11.50 -2.91
C ILE A 167 13.32 -10.88 -4.25
N ALA A 168 12.47 -10.04 -4.87
CA ALA A 168 12.87 -9.23 -6.02
C ALA A 168 14.09 -8.34 -5.69
N GLY A 169 14.12 -7.72 -4.51
CA GLY A 169 15.29 -6.99 -3.99
C GLY A 169 16.55 -7.85 -3.88
N LEU A 170 16.47 -9.04 -3.27
CA LEU A 170 17.62 -9.95 -3.16
C LEU A 170 18.11 -10.48 -4.51
N LEU A 171 17.20 -10.79 -5.43
CA LEU A 171 17.55 -11.25 -6.78
C LEU A 171 18.25 -10.14 -7.57
N THR A 172 17.73 -8.91 -7.50
CA THR A 172 18.37 -7.75 -8.15
C THR A 172 19.72 -7.39 -7.52
N GLU A 173 19.87 -7.49 -6.19
CA GLU A 173 21.17 -7.39 -5.50
C GLU A 173 22.15 -8.49 -5.93
N ALA A 174 21.66 -9.71 -6.22
CA ALA A 174 22.44 -10.81 -6.77
C ALA A 174 22.70 -10.72 -8.30
N GLY A 175 22.29 -9.63 -8.96
CA GLY A 175 22.48 -9.39 -10.39
C GLY A 175 21.48 -10.10 -11.31
N ILE A 176 20.40 -10.65 -10.75
CA ILE A 176 19.26 -11.23 -11.48
C ILE A 176 18.15 -10.18 -11.49
N SER A 177 18.12 -9.34 -12.52
CA SER A 177 17.19 -8.20 -12.64
C SER A 177 16.20 -8.33 -13.80
N THR A 178 16.12 -9.49 -14.44
CA THR A 178 15.22 -9.75 -15.57
C THR A 178 14.68 -11.18 -15.58
N PHE A 179 13.54 -11.37 -16.23
CA PHE A 179 12.91 -12.68 -16.41
C PHE A 179 13.82 -13.64 -17.16
N ALA A 180 14.55 -13.16 -18.19
CA ALA A 180 15.51 -13.98 -18.94
C ALA A 180 16.64 -14.50 -18.04
N GLN A 181 17.26 -13.64 -17.22
CA GLN A 181 18.30 -14.05 -16.27
C GLN A 181 17.76 -15.04 -15.24
N LEU A 182 16.54 -14.82 -14.72
CA LEU A 182 15.91 -15.72 -13.74
C LEU A 182 15.51 -17.08 -14.34
N ALA A 183 15.20 -17.14 -15.63
CA ALA A 183 14.95 -18.38 -16.37
C ALA A 183 16.25 -19.16 -16.65
N GLU A 184 17.36 -18.45 -16.88
CA GLU A 184 18.69 -19.05 -17.06
C GLU A 184 19.34 -19.51 -15.75
N THR A 185 18.97 -18.95 -14.59
CA THR A 185 19.52 -19.41 -13.30
C THR A 185 18.85 -20.69 -12.79
N SER A 186 19.67 -21.71 -12.55
CA SER A 186 19.31 -22.95 -11.87
C SER A 186 18.64 -22.71 -10.51
N VAL A 187 17.61 -23.51 -10.21
CA VAL A 187 16.90 -23.52 -8.90
C VAL A 187 17.85 -23.59 -7.71
N GLU A 188 18.92 -24.39 -7.81
CA GLU A 188 19.95 -24.54 -6.77
C GLU A 188 20.62 -23.20 -6.43
N LYS A 189 21.15 -22.49 -7.43
CA LYS A 189 21.74 -21.14 -7.27
C LYS A 189 20.74 -20.11 -6.73
N ILE A 190 19.46 -20.22 -7.07
CA ILE A 190 18.42 -19.36 -6.49
C ILE A 190 18.24 -19.68 -5.01
N GLN A 191 18.20 -20.97 -4.63
CA GLN A 191 18.14 -21.41 -3.23
C GLN A 191 19.36 -20.93 -2.43
N GLU A 192 20.58 -21.01 -2.99
CA GLU A 192 21.80 -20.48 -2.35
C GLU A 192 21.67 -18.98 -2.00
N ILE A 193 21.06 -18.18 -2.87
CA ILE A 193 20.82 -16.74 -2.64
C ILE A 193 19.81 -16.54 -1.49
N LEU A 194 18.73 -17.31 -1.46
CA LEU A 194 17.71 -17.25 -0.39
C LEU A 194 18.29 -17.68 0.97
N ASP A 195 19.07 -18.76 0.99
CA ASP A 195 19.69 -19.30 2.20
C ASP A 195 20.78 -18.37 2.75
N ALA A 196 21.58 -17.75 1.86
CA ALA A 196 22.54 -16.71 2.24
C ALA A 196 21.87 -15.45 2.81
N ALA A 197 20.67 -15.09 2.33
CA ALA A 197 19.85 -14.03 2.90
C ALA A 197 19.14 -14.42 4.21
N GLY A 198 19.16 -15.71 4.56
CA GLY A 198 18.81 -16.24 5.88
C GLY A 198 17.38 -16.79 6.01
N SER A 199 17.13 -17.42 7.16
CA SER A 199 15.94 -18.25 7.44
C SER A 199 14.56 -17.57 7.31
N ASN A 200 14.51 -16.25 7.12
CA ASN A 200 13.26 -15.54 6.77
C ASN A 200 12.73 -15.94 5.38
N TYR A 201 13.59 -16.43 4.48
CA TYR A 201 13.24 -16.75 3.09
C TYR A 201 12.94 -18.24 2.85
N ALA A 202 13.21 -19.11 3.82
CA ALA A 202 13.00 -20.57 3.73
C ALA A 202 11.52 -21.04 3.60
N ILE A 203 10.57 -20.10 3.54
CA ILE A 203 9.16 -20.36 3.20
C ILE A 203 8.94 -20.32 1.68
N ALA A 204 9.75 -19.56 0.95
CA ALA A 204 9.70 -19.44 -0.50
C ALA A 204 10.32 -20.69 -1.15
N ASN A 205 9.68 -21.20 -2.21
CA ASN A 205 10.18 -22.34 -2.97
C ASN A 205 10.55 -21.89 -4.40
N PRO A 206 11.85 -21.88 -4.77
CA PRO A 206 12.27 -21.42 -6.09
C PRO A 206 12.00 -22.41 -7.24
N ALA A 207 11.46 -23.60 -6.97
CA ALA A 207 11.28 -24.67 -7.98
C ALA A 207 10.45 -24.26 -9.21
N THR A 208 9.44 -23.39 -9.04
CA THR A 208 8.55 -22.95 -10.11
C THR A 208 9.01 -21.64 -10.78
N TRP A 209 9.94 -20.88 -10.17
CA TRP A 209 10.31 -19.55 -10.65
C TRP A 209 10.97 -19.54 -12.04
N PRO A 210 11.93 -20.43 -12.38
CA PRO A 210 12.49 -20.49 -13.74
C PRO A 210 11.47 -20.85 -14.83
N LYS A 211 10.42 -21.61 -14.48
CA LYS A 211 9.32 -21.93 -15.40
C LYS A 211 8.44 -20.71 -15.65
N GLN A 212 8.05 -20.01 -14.59
CA GLN A 212 7.26 -18.77 -14.66
C GLN A 212 8.02 -17.65 -15.38
N SER A 213 9.29 -17.43 -15.06
CA SER A 213 10.12 -16.40 -15.69
C SER A 213 10.37 -16.68 -17.17
N ALA A 214 10.47 -17.95 -17.60
CA ALA A 214 10.55 -18.29 -19.02
C ALA A 214 9.28 -17.89 -19.80
N LEU A 215 8.08 -18.06 -19.21
CA LEU A 215 6.82 -17.62 -19.81
C LEU A 215 6.71 -16.09 -19.84
N ALA A 216 7.12 -15.40 -18.76
CA ALA A 216 7.16 -13.94 -18.69
C ALA A 216 8.13 -13.33 -19.71
N ALA A 217 9.35 -13.86 -19.82
CA ALA A 217 10.36 -13.45 -20.80
C ALA A 217 9.91 -13.66 -22.25
N ALA A 218 9.05 -14.66 -22.49
CA ALA A 218 8.43 -14.92 -23.79
C ALA A 218 7.15 -14.09 -24.04
N GLY A 219 6.73 -13.24 -23.10
CA GLY A 219 5.50 -12.42 -23.20
C GLY A 219 4.19 -13.22 -23.09
N LYS A 220 4.26 -14.49 -22.70
CA LYS A 220 3.12 -15.43 -22.63
C LYS A 220 2.31 -15.24 -21.34
N MET A 221 1.86 -14.00 -21.09
CA MET A 221 1.23 -13.60 -19.83
C MET A 221 -0.07 -14.36 -19.51
N ASP A 222 -0.78 -14.87 -20.51
CA ASP A 222 -2.01 -15.66 -20.27
C ASP A 222 -1.71 -17.13 -19.95
N GLU A 223 -0.66 -17.71 -20.54
CA GLU A 223 -0.16 -19.05 -20.15
C GLU A 223 0.44 -19.03 -18.73
N LEU A 224 1.11 -17.91 -18.38
CA LEU A 224 1.60 -17.65 -17.03
C LEU A 224 0.46 -17.58 -16.01
N LYS A 225 -0.67 -16.92 -16.32
CA LYS A 225 -1.86 -16.91 -15.44
C LYS A 225 -2.44 -18.31 -15.28
N THR A 226 -2.65 -19.06 -16.37
CA THR A 226 -3.20 -20.42 -16.26
C THR A 226 -2.31 -21.34 -15.42
N LEU A 227 -0.98 -21.16 -15.50
CA LEU A 227 -0.04 -21.88 -14.65
C LEU A 227 -0.14 -21.42 -13.18
N GLN A 228 -0.29 -20.12 -12.91
CA GLN A 228 -0.49 -19.59 -11.55
C GLN A 228 -1.86 -19.97 -10.94
N ASP A 229 -2.90 -20.16 -11.75
CA ASP A 229 -4.22 -20.66 -11.33
C ASP A 229 -4.19 -22.18 -11.04
N GLU A 230 -3.26 -22.94 -11.65
CA GLU A 230 -3.02 -24.36 -11.37
C GLU A 230 -2.09 -24.59 -10.15
N LEU A 231 -1.13 -23.69 -9.91
CA LEU A 231 -0.21 -23.77 -8.76
C LEU A 231 -0.93 -23.52 -7.43
N THR A 232 -0.61 -24.33 -6.41
CA THR A 232 -1.09 -24.10 -5.04
C THR A 232 0.00 -23.42 -4.21
N ALA A 233 -0.01 -22.08 -4.19
CA ALA A 233 0.96 -21.25 -3.46
C ALA A 233 2.42 -21.50 -3.91
N GLY A 234 2.67 -21.39 -5.22
CA GLY A 234 3.98 -21.58 -5.84
C GLY A 234 4.44 -23.03 -5.95
N ARG A 235 3.54 -24.01 -5.79
CA ARG A 235 3.83 -25.45 -5.78
C ARG A 235 2.98 -26.22 -6.79
N GLU A 236 3.66 -27.12 -7.49
CA GLU A 236 3.11 -28.22 -8.31
C GLU A 236 2.63 -29.38 -7.41
#